data_AF-A0ABD6MZW5-F1
#
_entry.id   AF-A0ABD6MZW5-F1
#
_cell.length_a   1.000
_cell.length_b   1.000
_cell.length_c   1.000
_cell.angle_alpha   90.00
_cell.angle_beta   90.00
_cell.angle_gamma   90.00
#
_symmetry.space_group_name_H-M   'P 1'
#
loop_
_entity.id
_entity.type
_entity.pdbx_description
1 polymer ?
#
loop_
_entity_poly.entity_id
_entity_poly.type
_entity_poly.pdbx_seq_one_letter_code
_entity_poly.pdbx_strand_id
1 'polypeptide(L)'
;MTNQNVANDQMVRVPRYAFEALAAYTALNEDKVAVMLLLLMRMDSNRAVSIDTTLLPDFLTVREERVHRAISSLIEYGWVESVDENAMRLGVLKCVVHSAFTDSDFQALKQVLANHRFSFGV
;
A
#
# COMPACT_ATOMS: atom_id res chain seq x y z
N MET A 1 26.03 11.68 24.13
CA MET A 1 24.60 11.34 24.01
C MET A 1 24.15 11.71 22.60
N THR A 2 24.39 10.84 21.62
CA THR A 2 23.97 11.07 20.22
C THR A 2 24.21 9.76 19.44
N ASN A 3 23.31 9.44 18.51
CA ASN A 3 23.41 8.43 17.43
C ASN A 3 22.46 7.22 17.44
N GLN A 4 21.62 6.99 18.45
CA GLN A 4 20.62 5.91 18.34
C GLN A 4 19.36 6.29 17.56
N ASN A 5 18.99 7.58 17.51
CA ASN A 5 17.76 8.00 16.82
C ASN A 5 17.88 8.07 15.29
N VAL A 6 19.07 8.33 14.74
CA VAL A 6 19.25 8.47 13.27
C VAL A 6 19.25 7.10 12.57
N ALA A 7 19.75 6.05 13.23
CA ALA A 7 19.81 4.71 12.66
C ALA A 7 18.42 4.05 12.52
N ASN A 8 17.49 4.37 13.42
CA ASN A 8 16.13 3.84 13.37
C ASN A 8 15.30 4.42 12.20
N ASP A 9 15.62 5.62 11.73
CA ASP A 9 14.97 6.27 10.56
C ASP A 9 15.43 5.69 9.21
N GLN A 10 16.50 4.89 9.19
CA GLN A 10 17.02 4.24 7.98
C GLN A 10 16.61 2.77 7.86
N MET A 11 15.84 2.25 8.82
CA MET A 11 15.44 0.85 8.85
C MET A 11 14.10 0.69 8.14
N VAL A 12 14.11 0.08 6.94
CA VAL A 12 12.88 -0.26 6.22
C VAL A 12 12.14 -1.34 7.00
N ARG A 13 11.05 -0.95 7.67
CA ARG A 13 10.19 -1.88 8.41
C ARG A 13 9.23 -2.54 7.44
N VAL A 14 9.61 -3.72 6.95
CA VAL A 14 8.71 -4.55 6.14
C VAL A 14 7.75 -5.30 7.06
N PRO A 15 6.42 -5.18 6.88
CA PRO A 15 5.46 -5.93 7.68
C PRO A 15 5.70 -7.44 7.61
N ARG A 16 5.46 -8.13 8.72
CA ARG A 16 5.73 -9.57 8.88
C ARG A 16 5.07 -10.45 7.81
N TYR A 17 3.91 -10.03 7.30
CA TYR A 17 3.14 -10.76 6.29
C TYR A 17 3.19 -10.12 4.90
N ALA A 18 4.19 -9.27 4.64
CA ALA A 18 4.32 -8.60 3.35
C ALA A 18 4.50 -9.61 2.20
N PHE A 19 5.19 -10.73 2.43
CA PHE A 19 5.38 -11.77 1.42
C PHE A 19 4.09 -12.55 1.14
N GLU A 20 3.31 -12.86 2.16
CA GLU A 20 2.02 -13.53 2.03
C GLU A 20 0.97 -12.63 1.37
N ALA A 21 0.95 -11.34 1.72
CA ALA A 21 0.17 -10.34 1.02
C ALA A 21 0.61 -10.28 -0.45
N LEU A 22 1.90 -10.14 -0.73
CA LEU A 22 2.45 -10.16 -2.08
C LEU A 22 1.97 -11.39 -2.87
N ALA A 23 2.14 -12.59 -2.31
CA ALA A 23 1.77 -13.85 -2.93
C ALA A 23 0.25 -13.97 -3.18
N ALA A 24 -0.59 -13.43 -2.29
CA ALA A 24 -2.04 -13.41 -2.49
C ALA A 24 -2.47 -12.46 -3.61
N TYR A 25 -1.67 -11.43 -3.87
CA TYR A 25 -2.00 -10.33 -4.77
C TYR A 25 -1.17 -10.31 -6.06
N THR A 26 -0.22 -11.24 -6.28
CA THR A 26 0.45 -11.41 -7.59
C THR A 26 -0.55 -11.61 -8.73
N ALA A 27 -1.71 -12.21 -8.44
CA ALA A 27 -2.82 -12.33 -9.39
C ALA A 27 -3.46 -10.97 -9.79
N LEU A 28 -3.15 -9.87 -9.10
CA LEU A 28 -3.77 -8.55 -9.30
C LEU A 28 -3.06 -7.65 -10.34
N ASN A 29 -2.00 -8.10 -11.01
CA ASN A 29 -1.06 -7.32 -11.87
C ASN A 29 0.13 -6.75 -11.07
N GLU A 30 1.31 -6.84 -11.68
CA GLU A 30 2.62 -6.32 -11.24
C GLU A 30 2.56 -4.85 -10.81
N ASP A 31 1.76 -4.01 -11.50
CA ASP A 31 1.62 -2.59 -11.13
C ASP A 31 1.02 -2.41 -9.73
N LYS A 32 0.00 -3.22 -9.39
CA LYS A 32 -0.68 -3.12 -8.09
C LYS A 32 0.24 -3.61 -6.99
N VAL A 33 0.96 -4.70 -7.24
CA VAL A 33 2.00 -5.22 -6.36
C VAL A 33 3.07 -4.17 -6.06
N ALA A 34 3.55 -3.47 -7.09
CA ALA A 34 4.57 -2.43 -6.93
C ALA A 34 4.07 -1.26 -6.05
N VAL A 35 2.85 -0.78 -6.30
CA VAL A 35 2.23 0.28 -5.49
C VAL A 35 1.99 -0.18 -4.05
N MET A 36 1.52 -1.41 -3.84
CA MET A 36 1.35 -1.98 -2.50
C MET A 36 2.66 -2.02 -1.70
N LEU A 37 3.74 -2.49 -2.33
CA LEU A 37 5.05 -2.51 -1.68
C LEU A 37 5.51 -1.11 -1.30
N LEU A 38 5.30 -0.12 -2.17
CA LEU A 38 5.60 1.28 -1.87
C LEU A 38 4.79 1.79 -0.68
N LEU A 39 3.49 1.47 -0.60
CA LEU A 39 2.67 1.81 0.56
C LEU A 39 3.27 1.23 1.84
N LEU A 40 3.60 -0.07 1.87
CA LEU A 40 4.19 -0.70 3.06
C LEU A 40 5.54 -0.10 3.46
N MET A 41 6.38 0.26 2.48
CA MET A 41 7.70 0.83 2.74
C MET A 41 7.65 2.29 3.22
N ARG A 42 6.63 3.05 2.81
CA ARG A 42 6.47 4.49 3.13
C ARG A 42 5.55 4.75 4.33
N MET A 43 4.95 3.70 4.85
CA MET A 43 4.03 3.73 5.96
C MET A 43 4.75 4.03 7.29
N ASP A 44 4.19 4.95 8.08
CA ASP A 44 4.67 5.24 9.43
C ASP A 44 4.07 4.29 10.49
N SER A 45 4.39 4.52 11.76
CA SER A 45 3.85 3.71 12.87
C SER A 45 2.33 3.83 13.07
N ASN A 46 1.69 4.82 12.48
CA ASN A 46 0.24 5.05 12.52
C ASN A 46 -0.46 4.53 11.25
N ARG A 47 0.26 3.75 10.42
CA ARG A 47 -0.20 3.27 9.12
C ARG A 47 -0.41 4.36 8.06
N ALA A 48 0.01 5.59 8.34
CA ALA A 48 -0.16 6.71 7.43
C ALA A 48 0.93 6.68 6.35
N VAL A 49 0.53 6.97 5.12
CA VAL A 49 1.39 7.03 3.94
C VAL A 49 1.21 8.38 3.26
N SER A 50 2.33 8.97 2.79
CA SER A 50 2.34 10.16 1.94
C SER A 50 3.36 9.96 0.82
N ILE A 51 2.86 9.90 -0.41
CA ILE A 51 3.63 9.65 -1.63
C ILE A 51 3.21 10.64 -2.71
N ASP A 52 4.18 11.33 -3.31
CA ASP A 52 3.96 12.08 -4.55
C ASP A 52 3.75 11.10 -5.71
N THR A 53 2.55 11.05 -6.26
CA THR A 53 2.17 10.12 -7.32
C THR A 53 2.76 10.49 -8.66
N THR A 54 3.21 11.74 -8.84
CA THR A 54 3.85 12.20 -10.08
C THR A 54 5.22 11.57 -10.30
N LEU A 55 5.88 11.11 -9.23
CA LEU A 55 7.20 10.47 -9.27
C LEU A 55 7.13 8.95 -9.47
N LEU A 56 5.96 8.35 -9.24
CA LEU A 56 5.79 6.90 -9.31
C LEU A 56 6.00 6.30 -10.71
N PRO A 57 5.57 6.93 -11.82
CA PRO A 57 5.82 6.42 -13.16
C PRO A 57 7.32 6.19 -13.42
N ASP A 58 8.15 7.13 -13.00
CA ASP A 58 9.60 7.07 -13.17
C ASP A 58 10.22 6.00 -12.25
N PHE A 59 9.86 5.98 -10.96
CA PHE A 59 10.40 4.99 -10.02
C PHE A 59 10.02 3.56 -10.36
N LEU A 60 8.81 3.35 -10.89
CA LEU A 60 8.30 2.04 -11.23
C LEU A 60 8.53 1.67 -12.70
N THR A 61 9.05 2.61 -13.52
CA THR A 61 9.23 2.43 -14.96
C THR A 61 7.93 1.98 -15.65
N VAL A 62 6.80 2.56 -15.25
CA VAL A 62 5.47 2.27 -15.79
C VAL A 62 4.78 3.56 -16.23
N ARG A 63 3.82 3.44 -17.14
CA ARG A 63 3.03 4.60 -17.61
C ARG A 63 2.16 5.14 -16.48
N GLU A 64 1.97 6.45 -16.49
CA GLU A 64 1.18 7.17 -15.48
C GLU A 64 -0.24 6.59 -15.33
N GLU A 65 -0.92 6.26 -16.43
CA GLU A 65 -2.27 5.71 -16.38
C GLU A 65 -2.33 4.34 -15.69
N ARG A 66 -1.25 3.56 -15.76
CA ARG A 66 -1.14 2.27 -15.07
C ARG A 66 -0.97 2.47 -13.57
N VAL A 67 -0.19 3.47 -13.17
CA VAL A 67 -0.04 3.85 -11.75
C VAL A 67 -1.37 4.30 -11.18
N HIS A 68 -2.06 5.24 -11.84
CA HIS A 68 -3.37 5.72 -11.40
C HIS A 68 -4.38 4.58 -11.28
N ARG A 69 -4.46 3.72 -12.29
CA ARG A 69 -5.34 2.53 -12.25
C ARG A 69 -4.98 1.60 -11.09
N ALA A 70 -3.69 1.38 -10.83
CA ALA A 70 -3.24 0.54 -9.73
C ALA A 70 -3.65 1.15 -8.37
N ILE A 71 -3.44 2.45 -8.18
CA ILE A 71 -3.84 3.18 -6.96
C ILE A 71 -5.36 3.10 -6.77
N SER A 72 -6.16 3.45 -7.80
CA SER A 72 -7.62 3.38 -7.74
C SER A 72 -8.09 1.98 -7.38
N SER A 73 -7.55 0.94 -8.02
CA SER A 73 -7.91 -0.44 -7.68
C SER A 73 -7.55 -0.81 -6.25
N LEU A 74 -6.40 -0.38 -5.71
CA LEU A 74 -6.06 -0.68 -4.32
C LEU A 74 -7.02 -0.01 -3.33
N ILE A 75 -7.49 1.20 -3.65
CA ILE A 75 -8.52 1.89 -2.87
C ILE A 75 -9.83 1.11 -2.93
N GLU A 76 -10.27 0.73 -4.13
CA GLU A 76 -11.47 -0.08 -4.34
C GLU A 76 -11.41 -1.43 -3.64
N TYR A 77 -10.23 -2.07 -3.60
CA TYR A 77 -10.01 -3.34 -2.90
C TYR A 77 -9.80 -3.20 -1.39
N GLY A 78 -10.04 -2.02 -0.81
CA GLY A 78 -10.01 -1.82 0.64
C GLY A 78 -8.61 -1.87 1.26
N TRP A 79 -7.57 -1.68 0.44
CA TRP A 79 -6.19 -1.68 0.93
C TRP A 79 -5.87 -0.49 1.82
N VAL A 80 -6.62 0.60 1.64
CA VAL A 80 -6.54 1.81 2.45
C VAL A 80 -7.88 2.03 3.17
N GLU A 81 -7.80 2.36 4.46
CA GLU A 81 -8.95 2.71 5.30
C GLU A 81 -9.47 4.11 5.00
N SER A 82 -8.59 5.04 4.59
CA SER A 82 -8.96 6.40 4.23
C SER A 82 -7.97 7.01 3.23
N VAL A 83 -8.47 8.00 2.47
CA VAL A 83 -7.73 8.76 1.47
C VAL A 83 -8.08 10.24 1.62
N ASP A 84 -7.06 11.09 1.57
CA ASP A 84 -7.24 12.54 1.42
C ASP A 84 -7.46 12.89 -0.06
N GLU A 85 -8.71 13.05 -0.47
CA GLU A 85 -9.08 13.35 -1.86
C GLU A 85 -8.49 14.67 -2.36
N ASN A 86 -8.31 15.66 -1.48
CA ASN A 86 -7.75 16.95 -1.87
C ASN A 86 -6.26 16.81 -2.19
N ALA A 87 -5.52 16.07 -1.36
CA ALA A 87 -4.13 15.73 -1.64
C ALA A 87 -4.00 14.94 -2.95
N MET A 88 -4.91 14.00 -3.21
CA MET A 88 -4.91 13.19 -4.42
C MET A 88 -5.10 14.03 -5.69
N ARG A 89 -5.98 15.04 -5.66
CA ARG A 89 -6.15 16.01 -6.76
C ARG A 89 -4.90 16.84 -7.02
N LEU A 90 -4.03 16.99 -6.03
CA LEU A 90 -2.75 17.69 -6.12
C LEU A 90 -1.58 16.74 -6.47
N GLY A 91 -1.86 15.49 -6.84
CA GLY A 91 -0.83 14.51 -7.20
C GLY A 91 -0.14 13.87 -5.99
N VAL A 92 -0.77 13.87 -4.81
CA VAL A 92 -0.23 13.24 -3.61
C VAL A 92 -1.18 12.18 -3.08
N LEU A 93 -0.74 10.92 -3.05
CA LEU A 93 -1.42 9.85 -2.35
C LEU A 93 -1.13 9.96 -0.86
N LYS A 94 -2.09 10.54 -0.14
CA LYS A 94 -2.09 10.59 1.32
C LYS A 94 -3.22 9.72 1.85
N CYS A 95 -2.86 8.61 2.49
CA CYS A 95 -3.80 7.58 2.90
C CYS A 95 -3.39 6.88 4.20
N VAL A 96 -4.29 6.08 4.75
CA VAL A 96 -4.01 5.17 5.87
C VAL A 96 -4.18 3.74 5.38
N VAL A 97 -3.13 2.92 5.48
CA VAL A 97 -3.18 1.49 5.13
C VAL A 97 -4.05 0.74 6.11
N HIS A 98 -4.85 -0.21 5.61
CA HIS A 98 -5.72 -0.99 6.47
C HIS A 98 -4.91 -1.84 7.46
N SER A 99 -5.32 -1.77 8.73
CA SER A 99 -4.78 -2.55 9.87
C SER A 99 -4.55 -4.04 9.60
N ALA A 100 -5.36 -4.65 8.72
CA ALA A 100 -5.26 -6.04 8.36
C ALA A 100 -3.92 -6.40 7.69
N PHE A 101 -3.26 -5.44 7.06
CA PHE A 101 -2.00 -5.65 6.38
C PHE A 101 -0.76 -5.43 7.27
N THR A 102 -0.97 -4.94 8.50
CA THR A 102 0.12 -4.59 9.43
C THR A 102 0.04 -5.33 10.75
N ASP A 103 -1.17 -5.46 11.30
CA ASP A 103 -1.40 -5.83 12.70
C ASP A 103 -2.11 -7.19 12.84
N SER A 104 -2.62 -7.75 11.74
CA SER A 104 -3.40 -8.99 11.76
C SER A 104 -2.55 -10.24 11.62
N ASP A 105 -3.02 -11.34 12.22
CA ASP A 105 -2.49 -12.66 11.90
C ASP A 105 -2.89 -13.09 10.48
N PHE A 106 -2.24 -14.15 9.99
CA PHE A 106 -2.44 -14.65 8.64
C PHE A 106 -3.90 -15.05 8.33
N GLN A 107 -4.69 -15.45 9.34
CA GLN A 107 -6.09 -15.85 9.13
C GLN A 107 -6.99 -14.63 8.97
N ALA A 108 -6.79 -13.60 9.80
CA ALA A 108 -7.48 -12.33 9.67
C ALA A 108 -7.15 -11.64 8.34
N LEU A 109 -5.88 -11.67 7.91
CA LEU A 109 -5.48 -11.21 6.57
C LEU A 109 -6.25 -11.97 5.47
N LYS A 110 -6.27 -13.31 5.51
CA LYS A 110 -7.01 -14.12 4.54
C LYS A 110 -8.49 -13.78 4.46
N GLN A 111 -9.12 -13.49 5.60
CA GLN A 111 -10.55 -13.17 5.64
C GLN A 111 -10.85 -11.84 4.96
N VAL A 112 -10.01 -10.82 5.18
CA VAL A 112 -10.10 -9.53 4.47
C VAL A 112 -9.91 -9.73 2.97
N LEU A 113 -8.89 -10.50 2.58
CA LEU A 113 -8.64 -10.84 1.17
C LEU A 113 -9.80 -11.59 0.51
N ALA A 114 -10.43 -12.51 1.23
CA ALA A 114 -11.58 -13.28 0.73
C ALA A 114 -12.81 -12.38 0.55
N ASN A 115 -13.12 -11.53 1.54
CA ASN A 115 -14.27 -10.63 1.47
C ASN A 115 -14.20 -9.66 0.28
N HIS A 116 -13.00 -9.21 -0.09
CA HIS A 116 -12.81 -8.35 -1.26
C HIS A 116 -12.74 -9.10 -2.59
N ARG A 117 -12.47 -10.41 -2.60
CA ARG A 117 -12.52 -11.25 -3.81
C ARG A 117 -13.95 -11.57 -4.27
N PHE A 118 -14.93 -11.56 -3.36
CA PHE A 118 -16.32 -11.93 -3.67
C PHE A 118 -17.26 -10.74 -3.96
N SER A 119 -16.78 -9.50 -3.93
CA SER A 119 -17.62 -8.32 -4.21
C SER A 119 -17.99 -8.10 -5.68
N PHE A 120 -17.51 -8.93 -6.63
CA PHE A 120 -17.91 -8.86 -8.04
C PHE A 120 -18.17 -10.24 -8.66
N GLY A 121 -19.06 -10.99 -8.00
CA GLY A 121 -19.72 -12.15 -8.56
C GLY A 121 -21.21 -11.90 -8.84
N VAL A 122 -21.58 -10.73 -9.39
CA VAL A 122 -22.85 -10.46 -10.09
C VAL A 122 -22.61 -9.37 -11.13
#